data_AF-A0A0Q6M4R6-F1
#
_entry.id   AF-A0A0Q6M4R6-F1
#
_cell.length_a   1.000
_cell.length_b   1.000
_cell.length_c   1.000
_cell.angle_alpha   90.00
_cell.angle_beta   90.00
_cell.angle_gamma   90.00
#
_symmetry.space_group_name_H-M   'P 1'
#
loop_
_entity.id
_entity.type
_entity.pdbx_description
1 polymer ?
#
loop_
_entity_poly.entity_id
_entity_poly.type
_entity_poly.pdbx_seq_one_letter_code
_entity_poly.pdbx_strand_id
1 'polypeptide(L)' 'MSDGLKDAVKRRGSFLATMKAVAWSFFGVRKSGDYEKDVEQLNPVHLVIAGVLGAALFVIVLVLLVQWVLSSGVATAG' A
#
# COMPACT_ATOMS: atom_id res chain seq x y z
N MET A 1 19.01 -12.98 -33.34
CA MET A 1 17.98 -13.60 -32.46
C MET A 1 18.15 -13.13 -31.01
N SER A 2 18.10 -11.82 -30.75
CA SER A 2 18.32 -11.26 -29.40
C SER A 2 17.31 -10.18 -29.00
N ASP A 3 16.51 -9.67 -29.95
CA ASP A 3 15.55 -8.59 -29.70
C ASP A 3 14.20 -9.09 -29.16
N GLY A 4 13.74 -10.26 -29.63
CA GLY A 4 12.48 -10.86 -29.15
C GLY A 4 12.50 -11.27 -27.66
N LEU A 5 13.67 -11.63 -27.11
CA LEU A 5 13.80 -11.93 -25.68
C LEU A 5 13.72 -10.65 -24.81
N LYS A 6 14.28 -9.54 -25.31
CA LYS A 6 14.24 -8.23 -24.61
C LYS A 6 12.81 -7.69 -24.53
N ASP A 7 12.02 -7.85 -25.59
CA ASP A 7 10.61 -7.44 -25.60
C ASP A 7 9.74 -8.29 -24.67
N ALA A 8 9.99 -9.60 -24.59
CA ALA A 8 9.31 -10.48 -23.65
C ALA A 8 9.63 -10.13 -22.17
N VAL A 9 10.89 -9.77 -21.88
CA VAL A 9 11.33 -9.31 -20.55
C VAL A 9 10.72 -7.95 -20.21
N LYS A 10 10.63 -7.01 -21.16
CA LYS A 10 9.99 -5.69 -20.97
C LYS A 10 8.49 -5.80 -20.66
N ARG A 11 7.78 -6.74 -21.30
CA ARG A 11 6.35 -7.02 -21.02
C ARG A 11 6.13 -7.64 -19.65
N ARG A 12 6.99 -8.57 -19.20
CA ARG A 12 6.96 -9.08 -17.81
C ARG A 12 7.17 -7.96 -16.79
N GLY A 13 8.06 -7.01 -17.09
CA GLY A 13 8.27 -5.83 -16.25
C GLY A 13 7.00 -5.01 -16.04
N SER A 14 6.18 -4.82 -17.08
CA SER A 14 4.90 -4.10 -16.99
C SER A 14 3.85 -4.85 -16.16
N PHE A 15 3.67 -6.16 -16.38
CA PHE A 15 2.71 -6.95 -15.60
C PHE A 15 3.08 -7.06 -14.12
N LEU A 16 4.36 -7.34 -13.84
CA LEU A 16 4.87 -7.35 -12.46
C LEU A 16 4.82 -5.96 -11.84
N ALA A 17 5.00 -4.89 -12.61
CA ALA A 17 4.82 -3.52 -12.14
C ALA A 17 3.36 -3.21 -11.81
N THR A 18 2.39 -3.70 -12.59
CA THR A 18 0.96 -3.56 -12.30
C THR A 18 0.57 -4.35 -11.06
N MET A 19 1.00 -5.61 -10.92
CA MET A 19 0.78 -6.39 -9.70
C MET A 19 1.41 -5.73 -8.47
N LYS A 20 2.64 -5.20 -8.62
CA LYS A 20 3.31 -4.44 -7.58
C LYS A 20 2.56 -3.15 -7.27
N ALA A 21 2.08 -2.42 -8.26
CA ALA A 21 1.29 -1.21 -8.05
C ALA A 21 -0.02 -1.50 -7.29
N VAL A 22 -0.73 -2.57 -7.66
CA VAL A 22 -1.94 -3.00 -6.95
C VAL A 22 -1.61 -3.41 -5.51
N ALA A 23 -0.58 -4.23 -5.31
CA ALA A 23 -0.13 -4.63 -3.97
C ALA A 23 0.24 -3.42 -3.09
N TRP A 24 0.87 -2.40 -3.67
CA TRP A 24 1.20 -1.15 -2.99
C TRP A 24 -0.04 -0.28 -2.70
N SER A 25 -1.08 -0.33 -3.55
CA SER A 25 -2.38 0.31 -3.28
C SER A 25 -3.12 -0.32 -2.11
N PHE A 26 -3.00 -1.63 -1.90
CA PHE A 26 -3.57 -2.31 -0.73
C PHE A 26 -2.80 -2.01 0.55
N PHE A 27 -1.47 -1.84 0.45
CA PHE A 27 -0.62 -1.49 1.59
C PHE A 27 -0.64 0.01 1.95
N GLY A 28 -1.21 0.88 1.11
CA GLY A 28 -1.42 2.29 1.42
C GLY A 28 -0.19 3.18 1.35
N VAL A 29 0.95 2.68 0.86
CA VAL A 29 2.18 3.49 0.76
C VAL A 29 2.23 4.11 -0.63
N ARG A 30 1.67 5.31 -0.78
CA ARG A 30 1.87 6.11 -1.98
C ARG A 30 3.37 6.30 -2.20
N LYS A 31 3.92 5.66 -3.23
CA LYS A 31 5.30 5.86 -3.70
C LYS A 31 5.51 7.37 -3.86
N SER A 32 6.32 7.96 -2.99
CA SER A 32 6.86 9.32 -3.07
C SER A 32 7.70 9.46 -4.34
N GLY A 33 7.03 9.58 -5.48
CA GLY A 33 7.66 9.57 -6.80
C GLY A 33 8.03 10.94 -7.33
N ASP A 34 7.39 12.02 -6.87
CA ASP A 34 7.57 13.36 -7.45
C ASP A 34 7.62 14.45 -6.36
N TYR A 35 8.29 14.18 -5.24
CA TYR A 35 8.46 15.15 -4.16
C TYR A 35 9.82 15.87 -4.18
N GLU A 36 10.70 15.61 -5.15
CA GLU A 36 12.03 16.25 -5.20
C GLU A 36 11.99 17.77 -5.37
N LYS A 37 10.84 18.37 -5.71
CA LYS A 37 10.69 19.84 -5.79
C LYS A 37 10.08 20.51 -4.56
N ASP A 38 9.43 19.75 -3.68
CA ASP A 38 8.81 20.27 -2.45
C ASP A 38 9.49 19.77 -1.14
N VAL A 39 10.40 18.79 -1.24
CA VAL A 39 11.14 18.18 -0.11
C VAL A 39 12.18 19.12 0.53
N GLU A 40 12.60 20.18 -0.16
CA GLU A 40 13.51 21.17 0.43
C GLU A 40 12.83 22.16 1.40
N GLN A 41 11.50 22.34 1.32
CA GLN A 41 10.80 23.32 2.17
C GLN A 41 9.91 22.70 3.26
N LEU A 42 9.50 21.43 3.17
CA LEU A 42 8.68 20.76 4.20
C LEU A 42 9.29 19.40 4.60
N ASN A 43 9.66 19.27 5.88
CA ASN A 43 10.42 18.16 6.44
C ASN A 43 9.82 16.77 6.08
N PRO A 44 10.57 15.89 5.37
CA PRO A 44 10.11 14.56 4.95
C PRO A 44 9.71 13.65 6.12
N VAL A 45 10.16 14.00 7.33
CA VAL A 45 9.79 13.38 8.60
C VAL A 45 8.28 13.41 8.84
N HIS A 46 7.58 14.49 8.48
CA HIS A 46 6.14 14.61 8.73
C HIS A 46 5.33 13.60 7.90
N LEU A 47 5.77 13.31 6.68
CA LEU A 47 5.12 12.31 5.82
C LEU A 47 5.26 10.90 6.39
N VAL A 48 6.43 10.57 6.94
CA VAL A 48 6.67 9.28 7.59
C VAL A 48 5.80 9.14 8.83
N ILE A 49 5.73 10.17 9.67
CA ILE A 49 4.89 10.18 10.87
C ILE A 49 3.41 10.03 10.50
N ALA A 50 2.93 10.81 9.52
CA ALA A 50 1.54 10.73 9.05
C ALA A 50 1.20 9.34 8.47
N GLY A 51 2.12 8.74 7.72
CA GLY A 51 1.96 7.38 7.18
C GLY A 51 1.90 6.32 8.28
N VAL A 52 2.79 6.38 9.27
CA VAL A 52 2.81 5.45 10.42
C VAL A 52 1.54 5.60 11.27
N LEU A 53 1.13 6.83 11.55
CA LEU A 53 -0.10 7.10 12.29
C LEU A 53 -1.34 6.61 11.53
N GLY A 54 -1.41 6.82 10.22
CA GLY A 54 -2.50 6.32 9.38
C GLY A 54 -2.58 4.80 9.35
N ALA A 55 -1.43 4.12 9.23
CA ALA A 55 -1.36 2.67 9.28
C ALA A 55 -1.77 2.11 10.65
N ALA A 56 -1.27 2.72 11.73
CA ALA A 56 -1.64 2.33 13.09
C ALA A 56 -3.14 2.49 13.33
N LEU A 57 -3.72 3.62 12.91
CA LEU A 57 -5.16 3.88 13.01
C LEU A 57 -5.98 2.86 12.22
N PHE A 58 -5.55 2.54 11.00
CA PHE A 58 -6.22 1.55 10.16
C PHE A 58 -6.28 0.17 10.83
N VAL A 59 -5.15 -0.29 11.39
CA VAL A 59 -5.08 -1.56 12.12
C VAL A 59 -6.01 -1.53 13.34
N ILE A 60 -6.02 -0.44 14.11
CA ILE A 60 -6.91 -0.29 15.27
C ILE A 60 -8.38 -0.43 14.83
N VAL A 61 -8.78 0.25 13.76
CA VAL A 61 -10.14 0.17 13.21
C VAL A 61 -10.51 -1.27 12.83
N LEU A 62 -9.61 -2.00 12.16
CA LEU A 62 -9.86 -3.41 11.79
C LEU A 62 -10.02 -4.30 13.02
N VAL A 63 -9.19 -4.11 14.05
CA VAL A 63 -9.27 -4.88 15.30
C VAL A 63 -10.58 -4.59 16.03
N LEU A 64 -10.98 -3.32 16.12
CA LEU A 64 -12.26 -2.94 16.72
C LEU A 64 -13.45 -3.53 15.97
N LEU A 65 -13.39 -3.54 14.64
CA LEU A 65 -14.41 -4.16 13.79
C LEU A 65 -14.50 -5.66 14.07
N VAL A 66 -13.39 -6.37 14.11
CA VAL A 66 -13.35 -7.81 14.43
C VAL A 66 -13.93 -8.08 15.81
N GLN A 67 -13.53 -7.31 16.83
CA GLN A 67 -14.08 -7.46 18.19
C GLN A 67 -15.58 -7.18 18.21
N TRP A 68 -16.05 -6.17 17.46
CA TRP A 68 -17.48 -5.89 17.32
C TRP A 68 -18.23 -7.03 16.66
N VAL A 69 -17.70 -7.64 15.59
CA VAL A 69 -18.30 -8.82 14.93
C VAL A 69 -18.37 -10.03 15.88
N LEU A 70 -17.30 -10.28 16.63
CA LEU A 70 -17.27 -11.37 17.62
C LEU A 70 -18.25 -11.12 18.77
N SER A 71 -18.38 -9.88 19.24
CA SER A 71 -19.27 -9.50 20.33
C SER A 71 -20.74 -9.36 19.91
N SER A 72 -21.02 -9.04 18.64
CA SER A 72 -22.38 -8.78 18.13
C SER A 72 -23.17 -10.06 17.82
N GLY A 73 -22.58 -11.24 18.01
CA GLY A 73 -23.31 -12.51 17.96
C GLY A 73 -23.40 -13.17 16.57
N VAL A 74 -22.67 -12.70 15.56
CA VAL A 74 -22.52 -13.39 14.26
C VAL A 74 -21.80 -14.75 14.43
N ALA A 75 -20.95 -14.90 15.46
CA ALA A 75 -20.27 -16.15 15.79
C ALA A 75 -21.13 -17.17 16.57
N THR A 76 -22.32 -16.78 17.05
CA THR A 76 -23.25 -17.65 17.80
C THR A 76 -24.40 -18.20 16.96
N ALA A 77 -24.46 -17.84 15.66
CA ALA A 77 -25.47 -18.33 14.73
C ALA A 77 -24.96 -19.39 13.75
N GLY A 78 -23.73 -19.90 13.96
CA GLY A 78 -23.12 -20.98 13.17
C GLY A 78 -23.00 -22.28 13.96
#